data_AF-A0A8C9CPB7-F1
#
_entry.id   AF-A0A8C9CPB7-F1
#
_cell.length_a   1.000
_cell.length_b   1.000
_cell.length_c   1.000
_cell.angle_alpha   90.00
_cell.angle_beta   90.00
_cell.angle_gamma   90.00
#
_symmetry.space_group_name_H-M   'P 1'
#
loop_
_entity.id
_entity.type
_entity.pdbx_description
1 polymer ?
#
loop_
_entity_poly.entity_id
_entity_poly.type
_entity_poly.pdbx_seq_one_letter_code
_entity_poly.pdbx_strand_id
1 'polypeptide(L)'
;MTPKCCFLGFLIGVLLPGVVETQPAHESLKPQRVHFQSQNFHNILHWQPGRACPGNSSIYFVQYKTYGQRQWKNKEDCWGIREFFCDLTNETSDIWEPYYGRVRTTLAGVHSGWTMTQRFFPWWERAKGI
;
A
#
# COMPACT_ATOMS: atom_id res chain seq x y z
N MET A 1 -10.61 -40.29 54.77
CA MET A 1 -9.56 -39.31 54.40
C MET A 1 -10.23 -38.13 53.71
N THR A 2 -10.37 -37.03 54.44
CA THR A 2 -10.66 -35.67 53.94
C THR A 2 -9.30 -34.93 53.76
N PRO A 3 -9.21 -33.75 53.10
CA PRO A 3 -10.32 -32.84 52.79
C PRO A 3 -10.42 -32.34 51.34
N LYS A 4 -11.67 -32.03 51.00
CA LYS A 4 -12.12 -31.12 49.95
C LYS A 4 -11.62 -29.70 50.25
N CYS A 5 -11.02 -29.03 49.27
CA CYS A 5 -11.01 -27.58 49.24
C CYS A 5 -12.23 -27.10 48.44
N CYS A 6 -13.29 -26.75 49.17
CA CYS A 6 -14.29 -25.82 48.67
C CYS A 6 -13.64 -24.43 48.61
N PHE A 7 -13.51 -23.85 47.43
CA PHE A 7 -13.41 -22.40 47.31
C PHE A 7 -14.58 -21.89 46.47
N LEU A 8 -15.36 -21.05 47.14
CA LEU A 8 -16.49 -20.30 46.64
C LEU A 8 -16.06 -19.35 45.51
N GLY A 9 -16.98 -19.15 44.56
CA GLY A 9 -17.29 -17.85 43.96
C GLY A 9 -16.18 -17.12 43.19
N PHE A 10 -16.33 -16.98 41.87
CA PHE A 10 -17.06 -15.87 41.23
C PHE A 10 -16.97 -16.11 39.72
N LEU A 11 -18.12 -16.13 39.03
CA LEU A 11 -18.15 -16.08 37.57
C LEU A 11 -17.71 -14.67 37.14
N ILE A 12 -16.46 -14.52 36.71
CA ILE A 12 -16.08 -13.41 35.84
C ILE A 12 -15.54 -14.04 34.57
N GLY A 13 -16.47 -14.46 33.71
CA GLY A 13 -16.16 -14.61 32.30
C GLY A 13 -15.78 -13.24 31.76
N VAL A 14 -14.49 -12.94 31.73
CA VAL A 14 -13.97 -11.78 31.01
C VAL A 14 -14.20 -12.10 29.53
N LEU A 15 -15.33 -11.63 29.00
CA LEU A 15 -15.53 -11.49 27.57
C LEU A 15 -14.56 -10.39 27.13
N LEU A 16 -13.32 -10.79 26.84
CA LEU A 16 -12.49 -10.00 25.96
C LEU A 16 -13.28 -9.91 24.65
N PRO A 17 -13.63 -8.70 24.14
CA PRO A 17 -13.99 -8.61 22.75
C PRO A 17 -12.74 -9.05 22.01
N GLY A 18 -12.77 -10.30 21.54
CA GLY A 18 -11.78 -10.80 20.61
C GLY A 18 -11.78 -9.82 19.47
N VAL A 19 -10.75 -8.98 19.41
CA VAL A 19 -10.38 -8.31 18.19
C VAL A 19 -10.12 -9.47 17.24
N VAL A 20 -11.10 -9.75 16.37
CA VAL A 20 -10.89 -10.63 15.22
C VAL A 20 -9.85 -9.89 14.41
N GLU A 21 -8.60 -10.28 14.64
CA GLU A 21 -7.44 -9.69 14.01
C GLU A 21 -7.51 -10.04 12.52
N THR A 22 -8.18 -9.17 11.76
CA THR A 22 -8.31 -9.27 10.30
C THR A 22 -7.01 -8.85 9.59
N GLN A 23 -5.93 -8.62 10.36
CA GLN A 23 -4.66 -8.06 9.90
C GLN A 23 -3.91 -8.93 8.88
N PRO A 24 -3.88 -10.27 8.99
CA PRO A 24 -3.12 -11.10 8.03
C PRO A 24 -3.68 -11.00 6.61
N ALA A 25 -5.01 -10.97 6.49
CA ALA A 25 -5.69 -10.91 5.20
C ALA A 25 -5.48 -9.55 4.52
N HIS A 26 -5.62 -8.45 5.26
CA HIS A 26 -5.48 -7.10 4.71
C HIS A 26 -4.04 -6.80 4.22
N GLU A 27 -3.02 -7.27 4.93
CA GLU A 27 -1.63 -7.12 4.48
C GLU A 27 -1.32 -7.95 3.23
N SER A 28 -1.96 -9.11 3.06
CA SER A 28 -1.77 -9.96 1.89
C SER A 28 -2.29 -9.35 0.58
N LEU A 29 -3.22 -8.37 0.67
CA LEU A 29 -3.77 -7.65 -0.48
C LEU A 29 -2.85 -6.53 -0.97
N LYS A 30 -1.92 -6.04 -0.13
CA LYS A 30 -1.12 -4.86 -0.46
C LYS A 30 -0.29 -5.07 -1.72
N PRO A 31 -0.27 -4.10 -2.65
CA PRO A 31 0.61 -4.13 -3.81
C PRO A 31 2.07 -4.34 -3.38
N GLN A 32 2.79 -5.15 -4.16
CA GLN A 32 4.17 -5.55 -3.88
C GLN A 32 5.12 -4.85 -4.86
N ARG A 33 6.40 -4.79 -4.49
CA ARG A 33 7.50 -4.26 -5.34
C ARG A 33 7.13 -2.93 -6.02
N VAL A 34 6.58 -1.99 -5.25
CA VAL A 34 6.20 -0.67 -5.77
C VAL A 34 7.46 0.17 -5.99
N HIS A 35 7.73 0.57 -7.23
CA HIS A 35 8.93 1.32 -7.59
C HIS A 35 8.68 2.21 -8.82
N PHE A 36 9.50 3.24 -8.98
CA PHE A 36 9.54 4.01 -10.21
C PHE A 36 10.50 3.36 -11.21
N GLN A 37 10.09 3.36 -12.47
CA GLN A 37 10.97 3.16 -13.61
C GLN A 37 11.02 4.47 -14.38
N SER A 38 12.24 4.98 -14.63
CA SER A 38 12.45 6.26 -15.30
C SER A 38 13.32 6.08 -16.54
N GLN A 39 12.86 6.57 -17.68
CA GLN A 39 13.64 6.62 -18.92
C GLN A 39 13.41 7.95 -19.62
N ASN A 40 14.47 8.74 -19.83
CA ASN A 40 14.37 10.08 -20.43
C ASN A 40 13.29 10.95 -19.77
N PHE A 41 13.21 10.91 -18.43
CA PHE A 41 12.19 11.58 -17.60
C PHE A 41 10.75 11.11 -17.79
N HIS A 42 10.50 10.07 -18.57
CA HIS A 42 9.23 9.34 -18.50
C HIS A 42 9.26 8.50 -17.23
N ASN A 43 8.46 8.89 -16.25
CA ASN A 43 8.51 8.38 -14.89
C ASN A 43 7.24 7.57 -14.61
N ILE A 44 7.35 6.25 -14.72
CA ILE A 44 6.23 5.34 -14.57
C ILE A 44 6.35 4.61 -13.23
N LEU A 45 5.28 4.65 -12.44
CA LEU A 45 5.17 3.87 -11.21
C LEU A 45 4.72 2.45 -11.55
N HIS A 46 5.47 1.44 -11.15
CA HIS A 46 5.15 0.02 -11.36
C HIS A 46 4.93 -0.70 -10.03
N TRP A 47 4.10 -1.74 -10.05
CA TRP A 47 3.89 -2.64 -8.92
C TRP A 47 3.56 -4.06 -9.35
N GLN A 48 3.53 -4.96 -8.38
CA GLN A 48 2.99 -6.30 -8.51
C GLN A 48 1.72 -6.44 -7.67
N PRO A 49 0.80 -7.35 -8.02
CA PRO A 49 -0.36 -7.62 -7.19
C PRO A 49 0.02 -8.11 -5.79
N GLY A 50 -0.90 -7.94 -4.84
CA GLY A 50 -0.81 -8.59 -3.53
C GLY A 50 -0.84 -10.11 -3.66
N ARG A 51 -0.29 -10.81 -2.68
CA ARG A 51 -0.20 -12.29 -2.69
C ARG A 51 -1.57 -12.97 -2.73
N ALA A 52 -2.59 -12.33 -2.15
CA ALA A 52 -3.97 -12.82 -2.14
C ALA A 52 -4.85 -12.19 -3.24
N CYS A 53 -4.25 -11.49 -4.20
CA CYS A 53 -4.98 -10.81 -5.28
C CYS A 53 -4.96 -11.64 -6.56
N PRO A 54 -6.11 -12.09 -7.07
CA PRO A 54 -6.21 -12.60 -8.44
C PRO A 54 -5.95 -11.43 -9.41
N GLY A 55 -5.05 -11.63 -10.38
CA GLY A 55 -4.54 -10.55 -11.22
C GLY A 55 -5.59 -9.73 -11.98
N ASN A 56 -6.76 -10.31 -12.27
CA ASN A 56 -7.77 -9.69 -13.15
C ASN A 56 -8.96 -9.06 -12.41
N SER A 57 -9.08 -9.25 -11.09
CA SER A 57 -10.22 -8.76 -10.29
C SER A 57 -9.88 -7.58 -9.37
N SER A 58 -8.61 -7.17 -9.35
CA SER A 58 -8.11 -6.09 -8.50
C SER A 58 -8.21 -4.74 -9.18
N ILE A 59 -8.57 -3.71 -8.42
CA ILE A 59 -8.62 -2.33 -8.88
C ILE A 59 -7.63 -1.49 -8.08
N TYR A 60 -6.79 -0.72 -8.77
CA TYR A 60 -5.70 0.05 -8.19
C TYR A 60 -5.98 1.55 -8.18
N PHE A 61 -5.42 2.20 -7.16
CA PHE A 61 -5.52 3.63 -6.93
C PHE A 61 -4.13 4.17 -6.61
N VAL A 62 -3.72 5.23 -7.32
CA VAL A 62 -2.39 5.81 -7.17
C VAL A 62 -2.46 7.20 -6.58
N GLN A 63 -1.52 7.47 -5.67
CA GLN A 63 -1.24 8.81 -5.17
C GLN A 63 0.24 9.13 -5.26
N TYR A 64 0.54 10.41 -5.30
CA TYR A 64 1.90 10.92 -5.35
C TYR A 64 2.03 12.18 -4.47
N LYS A 65 3.27 12.53 -4.15
CA LYS A 65 3.62 13.83 -3.56
C LYS A 65 5.09 14.16 -3.77
N THR A 66 5.40 15.45 -3.74
CA THR A 66 6.77 15.94 -3.61
C THR A 66 7.29 15.71 -2.19
N TYR A 67 8.58 15.47 -2.06
CA TYR A 67 9.26 15.35 -0.77
C TYR A 67 9.03 16.62 0.07
N GLY A 68 8.96 16.45 1.40
CA GLY A 68 8.63 17.55 2.32
C GLY A 68 7.14 17.93 2.36
N GLN A 69 6.35 17.62 1.33
CA GLN A 69 4.90 17.86 1.38
C GLN A 69 4.19 16.85 2.30
N ARG A 70 3.18 17.34 3.03
CA ARG A 70 2.35 16.51 3.93
C ARG A 70 1.20 15.83 3.19
N GLN A 71 0.57 16.55 2.27
CA GLN A 71 -0.61 16.09 1.57
C GLN A 71 -0.26 15.18 0.41
N TRP A 72 -1.09 14.15 0.21
CA TRP A 72 -1.02 13.27 -0.95
C TRP A 72 -2.01 13.76 -2.00
N LYS A 73 -1.62 13.67 -3.27
CA LYS A 73 -2.48 13.99 -4.41
C LYS A 73 -2.90 12.70 -5.11
N ASN A 74 -4.15 12.62 -5.52
CA ASN A 74 -4.66 11.54 -6.36
C ASN A 74 -4.13 11.72 -7.79
N LYS A 75 -3.77 10.62 -8.44
CA LYS A 75 -3.60 10.58 -9.88
C LYS A 75 -4.92 10.11 -10.49
N GLU A 76 -5.75 11.04 -10.93
CA GLU A 76 -7.12 10.77 -11.40
C GLU A 76 -7.15 9.75 -12.54
N ASP A 77 -6.22 9.85 -13.50
CA ASP A 77 -6.11 8.88 -14.61
C ASP A 77 -5.79 7.45 -14.15
N CYS A 78 -5.25 7.31 -12.93
CA CYS A 78 -4.91 6.03 -12.30
C CYS A 78 -5.79 5.74 -11.07
N TRP A 79 -6.98 6.35 -11.00
CA TRP A 79 -7.91 6.20 -9.90
C TRP A 79 -9.00 5.19 -10.25
N GLY A 80 -8.67 3.91 -10.12
CA GLY A 80 -9.60 2.82 -10.45
C GLY A 80 -9.16 1.97 -11.65
N ILE A 81 -7.87 1.82 -11.87
CA ILE A 81 -7.28 1.10 -13.01
C ILE A 81 -7.02 -0.37 -12.69
N ARG A 82 -6.85 -1.21 -13.72
CA ARG A 82 -6.53 -2.65 -13.55
C ARG A 82 -5.08 -2.96 -13.90
N GLU A 83 -4.43 -2.04 -14.57
CA GLU A 83 -3.05 -2.05 -14.95
C GLU A 83 -2.15 -2.08 -13.70
N PHE A 84 -0.93 -2.60 -13.89
CA PHE A 84 0.08 -2.66 -12.83
C PHE A 84 1.10 -1.52 -12.92
N PHE A 85 0.73 -0.46 -13.62
CA PHE A 85 1.55 0.71 -13.81
C PHE A 85 0.71 1.98 -13.88
N CYS A 86 1.34 3.13 -13.63
CA CYS A 86 0.73 4.44 -13.75
C CYS A 86 1.78 5.46 -14.19
N ASP A 87 1.47 6.23 -15.23
CA ASP A 87 2.33 7.33 -15.66
C ASP A 87 2.20 8.52 -14.70
N LEU A 88 3.33 8.92 -14.11
CA LEU A 88 3.44 10.08 -13.22
C LEU A 88 4.42 11.12 -13.79
N THR A 89 4.70 11.09 -15.09
CA THR A 89 5.68 11.97 -15.76
C THR A 89 5.36 13.44 -15.55
N ASN A 90 4.10 13.84 -15.74
CA ASN A 90 3.68 15.23 -15.57
C ASN A 90 3.72 15.65 -14.09
N GLU A 91 3.38 14.73 -13.20
CA GLU A 91 3.35 14.91 -11.76
C GLU A 91 4.75 15.01 -11.13
N THR A 92 5.77 14.54 -11.86
CA THR A 92 7.18 14.52 -11.48
C THR A 92 8.05 15.32 -12.45
N SER A 93 7.47 16.31 -13.13
CA SER A 93 8.13 17.08 -14.19
C SER A 93 9.30 17.92 -13.69
N ASP A 94 9.28 18.35 -12.43
CA ASP A 94 10.45 18.95 -11.78
C ASP A 94 11.39 17.85 -11.28
N ILE A 95 12.14 17.25 -12.19
CA ILE A 95 13.57 17.56 -12.22
C ILE A 95 14.38 17.30 -10.95
N TRP A 96 14.46 18.38 -10.19
CA TRP A 96 15.36 18.57 -9.05
C TRP A 96 14.69 18.18 -7.73
N GLU A 97 13.37 18.03 -7.74
CA GLU A 97 12.60 17.66 -6.57
C GLU A 97 12.54 16.14 -6.39
N PRO A 98 12.63 15.61 -5.16
CA PRO A 98 12.35 14.22 -4.90
C PRO A 98 10.85 13.97 -4.75
N TYR A 99 10.39 12.76 -5.08
CA TYR A 99 8.99 12.38 -5.00
C TYR A 99 8.79 11.06 -4.26
N TYR A 100 7.54 10.84 -3.83
CA TYR A 100 7.03 9.54 -3.43
C TYR A 100 5.79 9.19 -4.25
N GLY A 101 5.69 7.93 -4.64
CA GLY A 101 4.47 7.32 -5.15
C GLY A 101 3.92 6.33 -4.14
N ARG A 102 2.61 6.13 -4.12
CA ARG A 102 1.98 5.03 -3.38
C ARG A 102 0.79 4.48 -4.14
N VAL A 103 0.55 3.19 -3.95
CA VAL A 103 -0.57 2.48 -4.57
C VAL A 103 -1.27 1.62 -3.52
N ARG A 104 -2.58 1.50 -3.64
CA ARG A 104 -3.40 0.51 -2.92
C ARG A 104 -4.28 -0.22 -3.90
N THR A 105 -4.76 -1.40 -3.49
CA THR A 105 -5.74 -2.17 -4.26
C THR A 105 -7.09 -2.16 -3.56
N THR A 106 -8.12 -2.51 -4.31
CA THR A 106 -9.44 -2.89 -3.81
C THR A 106 -9.83 -4.22 -4.43
N LEU A 107 -10.26 -5.15 -3.59
CA LEU A 107 -10.75 -6.46 -4.01
C LEU A 107 -12.07 -6.75 -3.28
N ALA A 108 -13.13 -7.03 -4.04
CA ALA A 108 -14.48 -7.29 -3.51
C ALA A 108 -14.95 -6.23 -2.49
N GLY A 109 -14.68 -4.95 -2.76
CA GLY A 109 -15.03 -3.82 -1.88
C GLY A 109 -14.09 -3.58 -0.69
N VAL A 110 -13.10 -4.46 -0.47
CA VAL A 110 -12.11 -4.30 0.60
C VAL A 110 -10.88 -3.59 0.06
N HIS A 111 -10.57 -2.43 0.61
CA HIS A 111 -9.32 -1.71 0.33
C HIS A 111 -8.15 -2.37 1.05
N SER A 112 -6.97 -2.38 0.43
CA SER A 112 -5.71 -2.64 1.12
C SER A 112 -5.17 -1.37 1.78
N GLY A 113 -4.14 -1.54 2.62
CA GLY A 113 -3.26 -0.44 3.00
C GLY A 113 -2.52 0.12 1.79
N TRP A 114 -1.93 1.29 1.96
CA TRP A 114 -1.05 1.89 0.95
C TRP A 114 0.34 1.25 1.00
N THR A 115 0.89 0.90 -0.16
CA THR A 115 2.31 0.59 -0.32
C THR A 115 3.01 1.75 -1.00
N MET A 116 4.02 2.32 -0.35
CA MET A 116 4.76 3.49 -0.81
C MET A 116 6.10 3.09 -1.41
N THR A 117 6.58 3.85 -2.39
CA THR A 117 7.93 3.73 -2.95
C THR A 117 8.99 4.17 -1.94
N GLN A 118 10.24 3.81 -2.23
CA GLN A 118 11.37 4.60 -1.75
C GLN A 118 11.35 6.01 -2.36
N ARG A 119 12.20 6.90 -1.85
CA ARG A 119 12.32 8.26 -2.38
C ARG A 119 12.85 8.19 -3.82
N PHE A 120 12.11 8.79 -4.74
CA PHE A 120 12.45 8.85 -6.16
C PHE A 120 13.06 10.20 -6.50
N PHE A 121 14.18 10.21 -7.22
CA PHE A 121 14.85 11.43 -7.70
C PHE A 121 14.96 11.37 -9.23
N PRO A 122 14.13 12.12 -9.98
CA PRO A 122 14.11 12.04 -11.45
C PRO A 122 15.49 12.27 -12.07
N TRP A 123 16.24 13.26 -11.58
CA TRP A 123 17.59 13.55 -12.07
C TRP A 123 18.56 12.37 -11.90
N TRP A 124 18.51 11.67 -10.77
CA TRP A 124 19.48 10.61 -10.42
C TRP A 124 19.14 9.27 -11.08
N GLU A 125 17.85 8.96 -11.22
CA GLU A 125 17.43 7.68 -11.82
C GLU A 125 17.72 7.62 -13.32
N ARG A 126 17.74 8.75 -14.04
CA ARG A 126 18.22 8.76 -15.43
C ARG A 126 19.68 8.28 -15.55
N ALA A 127 20.54 8.64 -14.59
CA ALA A 127 21.96 8.29 -14.65
C ALA A 127 22.24 6.78 -14.53
N LYS A 128 21.24 5.97 -14.11
CA LYS A 128 21.34 4.51 -14.10
C LYS A 128 20.92 3.84 -15.42
N GLY A 129 20.29 4.60 -16.32
CA GLY A 129 19.75 4.12 -17.60
C GLY A 129 20.68 4.29 -18.80
N ILE A 130 21.98 4.52 -18.59
CA ILE A 130 23.05 4.56 -19.60
C ILE A 130 24.07 3.49 -19.26
#